data_AF-A0A2N3EHQ8-F1
#
_entry.id   AF-A0A2N3EHQ8-F1
#
_cell.length_a   1.000
_cell.length_b   1.000
_cell.length_c   1.000
_cell.angle_alpha   90.00
_cell.angle_beta   90.00
_cell.angle_gamma   90.00
#
_symmetry.space_group_name_H-M   'P 1'
#
loop_
_entity.id
_entity.type
_entity.pdbx_description
1 polymer ?
#
loop_
_entity_poly.entity_id
_entity_poly.type
_entity_poly.pdbx_seq_one_letter_code
_entity_poly.pdbx_strand_id
1 'polypeptide(L)' 'MAEGSYQSLVEEMQAVKKLLMLQLLAMGYKQKHIAAVLGVSDATLSRMLPKGLSKSAPKGKLGGGVDLLED' A
#
# COMPACT_ATOMS: atom_id res chain seq x y z
N MET A 1 -19.40 -16.07 -22.99
CA MET A 1 -19.27 -15.72 -21.55
C MET A 1 -17.79 -15.51 -21.28
N ALA A 2 -17.29 -14.26 -21.32
CA ALA A 2 -15.86 -13.98 -21.06
C ALA A 2 -15.57 -12.52 -20.64
N GLU A 3 -16.53 -11.59 -20.75
CA GLU A 3 -16.25 -10.18 -20.38
C GLU A 3 -16.14 -9.93 -18.86
N GLY A 4 -16.78 -10.75 -18.03
CA GLY A 4 -16.74 -10.58 -16.57
C GLY A 4 -15.41 -10.99 -15.90
N SER A 5 -14.53 -11.75 -16.57
CA SER A 5 -13.31 -12.27 -15.95
C SER A 5 -12.17 -11.26 -15.93
N TYR A 6 -12.06 -10.40 -16.94
CA TYR A 6 -10.98 -9.40 -17.00
C TYR A 6 -11.21 -8.27 -16.00
N GLN A 7 -12.45 -7.80 -15.88
CA GLN A 7 -12.79 -6.75 -14.92
C GLN A 7 -12.59 -7.21 -13.47
N SER A 8 -13.03 -8.43 -13.13
CA SER A 8 -12.80 -9.01 -11.81
C SER A 8 -11.31 -9.22 -11.52
N LEU A 9 -10.52 -9.67 -12.51
CA LEU A 9 -9.07 -9.78 -12.37
C LEU A 9 -8.41 -8.41 -12.10
N VAL A 10 -8.83 -7.35 -12.80
CA VAL A 10 -8.32 -5.99 -12.55
C VAL A 10 -8.66 -5.54 -11.13
N GLU A 11 -9.88 -5.79 -10.67
CA GLU A 11 -10.32 -5.45 -9.31
C GLU A 11 -9.51 -6.19 -8.23
N GLU A 12 -9.24 -7.48 -8.44
CA GLU A 12 -8.40 -8.29 -7.55
C GLU A 12 -6.96 -7.75 -7.51
N MET A 13 -6.37 -7.44 -8.65
CA MET A 13 -5.03 -6.83 -8.73
C MET A 13 -4.97 -5.46 -8.03
N GLN A 14 -6.03 -4.66 -8.12
CA GLN A 14 -6.14 -3.41 -7.38
C GLN A 14 -6.24 -3.64 -5.86
N ALA A 15 -6.95 -4.68 -5.43
CA ALA A 15 -7.05 -5.05 -4.02
C ALA A 15 -5.68 -5.48 -3.46
N VAL A 16 -4.95 -6.35 -4.16
CA VAL A 16 -3.59 -6.78 -3.79
C VAL A 16 -2.64 -5.59 -3.65
N LYS A 17 -2.67 -4.66 -4.61
CA LYS A 17 -1.86 -3.43 -4.56
C LYS A 17 -2.15 -2.58 -3.31
N LYS A 18 -3.42 -2.47 -2.91
CA LYS A 18 -3.83 -1.75 -1.70
C LYS A 18 -3.34 -2.44 -0.43
N LEU A 19 -3.42 -3.78 -0.37
CA LEU A 19 -2.92 -4.55 0.77
C LEU A 19 -1.40 -4.36 0.95
N LEU A 20 -0.64 -4.42 -0.15
CA LEU A 20 0.81 -4.17 -0.10
C LEU A 20 1.13 -2.75 0.38
N MET A 21 0.39 -1.75 -0.11
CA MET A 21 0.53 -0.37 0.36
C MET A 21 0.24 -0.25 1.88
N LEU A 22 -0.81 -0.88 2.37
CA LEU A 22 -1.14 -0.89 3.81
C LEU A 22 -0.05 -1.56 4.65
N GLN A 23 0.51 -2.68 4.17
CA GLN A 23 1.63 -3.34 4.81
C GLN A 23 2.85 -2.41 4.93
N LEU A 24 3.22 -1.74 3.83
CA LEU A 24 4.36 -0.82 3.83
C LEU A 24 4.12 0.38 4.77
N LEU A 25 2.89 0.90 4.83
CA LEU A 25 2.54 1.95 5.80
C LEU A 25 2.63 1.44 7.24
N ALA A 26 2.16 0.22 7.51
CA ALA A 26 2.24 -0.40 8.83
C ALA A 26 3.69 -0.66 9.27
N MET A 27 4.58 -0.94 8.32
CA MET A 27 6.03 -1.03 8.52
C MET A 27 6.72 0.34 8.70
N GLY A 28 6.00 1.45 8.56
CA GLY A 28 6.52 2.80 8.77
C GLY A 28 7.21 3.42 7.56
N TYR A 29 7.10 2.83 6.36
CA TYR A 29 7.65 3.45 5.15
C TYR A 29 6.95 4.78 4.84
N LYS A 30 7.76 5.78 4.46
CA LYS A 30 7.25 7.08 3.99
C LYS A 30 6.59 6.93 2.62
N GLN A 31 5.54 7.71 2.37
CA GLN A 31 4.80 7.69 1.08
C GLN A 31 5.71 7.78 -0.15
N LYS A 32 6.75 8.62 -0.12
CA LYS A 32 7.71 8.75 -1.23
C LYS A 32 8.41 7.43 -1.58
N HIS A 33 8.73 6.61 -0.58
CA HIS A 33 9.38 5.32 -0.80
C HIS A 33 8.38 4.29 -1.32
N ILE A 34 7.14 4.33 -0.81
CA ILE A 34 6.05 3.47 -1.26
C ILE A 34 5.71 3.72 -2.73
N ALA A 35 5.70 4.99 -3.17
CA ALA A 35 5.45 5.35 -4.57
C ALA A 35 6.49 4.72 -5.51
N ALA A 36 7.77 4.77 -5.13
CA ALA A 36 8.86 4.17 -5.88
C ALA A 36 8.75 2.63 -5.96
N VAL A 37 8.46 1.96 -4.83
CA VAL A 37 8.28 0.50 -4.77
C VAL A 37 7.10 0.03 -5.61
N LEU A 38 6.00 0.78 -5.61
CA LEU A 38 4.81 0.45 -6.38
C LEU A 38 4.88 0.90 -7.85
N GLY A 39 5.94 1.59 -8.25
CA GLY A 39 6.12 2.11 -9.62
C GLY A 39 5.05 3.12 -10.03
N VAL A 40 4.55 3.94 -9.09
CA VAL A 40 3.51 4.95 -9.34
C VAL A 40 4.01 6.35 -8.96
N SER A 41 3.37 7.39 -9.49
CA SER A 41 3.65 8.77 -9.08
C SER A 41 3.12 9.06 -7.66
N ASP A 42 3.74 10.01 -6.97
CA ASP A 42 3.30 10.49 -5.64
C ASP A 42 1.83 10.95 -5.65
N ALA A 43 1.40 11.61 -6.73
CA ALA A 43 0.02 12.06 -6.91
C ALA A 43 -0.95 10.87 -7.00
N THR A 44 -0.56 9.80 -7.69
CA THR A 44 -1.36 8.56 -7.79
C THR A 44 -1.42 7.87 -6.43
N LEU A 45 -0.29 7.73 -5.73
CA LEU A 45 -0.27 7.14 -4.39
C LEU A 45 -1.18 7.91 -3.41
N SER A 46 -1.10 9.24 -3.42
CA SER A 46 -1.92 10.11 -2.57
C SER A 46 -3.42 9.89 -2.77
N ARG A 47 -3.88 9.65 -4.01
CA ARG A 47 -5.28 9.32 -4.34
C ARG A 47 -5.67 7.90 -3.92
N MET A 48 -4.71 6.97 -3.89
CA MET A 48 -4.93 5.58 -3.50
C MET A 48 -5.04 5.40 -1.99
N LEU A 49 -4.40 6.27 -1.21
CA LEU A 49 -4.43 6.21 0.25
C LEU A 49 -5.85 6.41 0.78
N PRO A 50 -6.35 5.53 1.67
CA PRO A 50 -7.69 5.72 2.22
C PRO A 50 -7.70 6.97 3.10
N LYS A 51 -8.76 7.78 2.93
CA LYS A 51 -8.93 9.04 3.67
C LYS A 51 -8.91 8.76 5.18
N GLY A 52 -8.07 9.47 5.92
CA GLY A 52 -7.94 9.35 7.39
C GLY A 52 -6.73 8.55 7.88
N LEU A 53 -6.09 7.72 7.05
CA LEU A 53 -4.89 6.96 7.46
C LEU A 53 -3.61 7.79 7.45
N SER A 54 -3.54 8.85 6.64
CA SER A 54 -2.35 9.71 6.53
C SER A 54 -2.02 10.49 7.81
N LYS A 55 -2.98 10.64 8.74
CA LYS A 55 -2.77 11.30 10.05
C LYS A 55 -2.61 10.30 11.20
N SER A 56 -2.91 9.02 10.99
CA SER A 56 -3.13 8.05 12.06
C SER A 56 -2.20 6.84 12.02
N ALA A 57 -1.18 6.80 11.15
CA ALA A 57 -0.18 5.72 11.23
C ALA A 57 0.46 5.74 12.63
N PRO A 58 0.17 4.75 13.51
CA PRO A 58 0.71 4.75 14.85
C PRO A 58 2.22 4.65 14.74
N LYS A 59 2.95 5.51 15.46
CA LYS A 59 4.37 5.29 15.70
C LYS A 59 4.49 4.03 16.56
N GLY A 60 4.63 2.89 15.90
CA GLY A 60 4.98 1.63 16.53
C GLY A 60 3.80 0.69 16.81
N LYS A 61 4.09 -0.58 16.50
CA LYS A 61 3.43 -1.81 16.96
C LYS A 61 2.05 -2.13 16.36
N LEU A 62 2.07 -2.67 15.14
CA LEU A 62 1.21 -3.80 14.79
C LEU A 62 2.12 -5.02 14.58
N GLY A 63 1.89 -6.05 15.38
CA GLY A 63 2.78 -7.18 15.60
C GLY A 63 3.13 -7.98 14.34
N GLY A 64 4.39 -8.39 14.31
CA GLY A 64 4.99 -9.24 13.27
C GLY A 64 6.46 -8.89 13.16
N GLY A 65 7.26 -9.42 14.08
CA GLY A 65 8.68 -9.12 14.23
C GLY A 65 9.43 -9.26 12.91
N VAL A 66 9.85 -8.13 12.37
CA VAL A 66 11.01 -8.03 11.50
C VAL A 66 11.63 -6.66 11.81
N ASP A 67 12.60 -6.65 12.71
CA ASP A 67 13.62 -5.61 12.73
C ASP A 67 14.33 -5.67 11.36
N LEU A 68 13.81 -4.95 10.37
CA LEU A 68 14.51 -4.76 9.11
C LEU A 68 15.56 -3.67 9.35
N LEU A 69 16.66 -4.15 9.93
CA LEU A 69 18.05 -3.71 9.79
C LEU A 69 18.22 -2.27 9.32
N GLU A 70 18.61 -1.45 10.30
CA GLU A 70 19.53 -0.35 10.08
C GLU A 70 20.76 -0.86 9.32
N ASP A 71 21.03 -0.27 8.17
CA ASP A 71 22.36 0.06 7.64
C ASP A 71 22.22 1.29 6.71
#